data_AF-A0A1J1LRC1-F1
#
_entry.id   AF-A0A1J1LRC1-F1
#
_cell.length_a   1.000
_cell.length_b   1.000
_cell.length_c   1.000
_cell.angle_alpha   90.00
_cell.angle_beta   90.00
_cell.angle_gamma   90.00
#
_symmetry.space_group_name_H-M   'P 1'
#
loop_
_entity.id
_entity.type
_entity.pdbx_description
1 polymer ?
#
loop_
_entity_poly.entity_id
_entity_poly.type
_entity_poly.pdbx_seq_one_letter_code
_entity_poly.pdbx_strand_id
1 'polypeptide(L)'
;MGQEKRYFENITIDKNSELSKRLNIEPGDYFGEFDFNNQKLRLTKQRNTKNRKIYEMTVTFEQLLLILMNAARVQGDKFTPENLEAIAEIIRKPPSIKKSSDSDVVHHIIPLEVCRKSILILRARPVFYENSPMNLLSLPLYFHNGSHPKYSKLVEDLIDDEWFELINRGQENNINAIMEVIEEVIQYLTDKIEEMKASGVCTINDI
;
A
#
# COMPACT_ATOMS: atom_id res chain seq x y z
N MET A 1 -12.20 -34.30 11.10
CA MET A 1 -12.43 -32.92 10.63
C MET A 1 -11.66 -32.75 9.34
N GLY A 2 -12.32 -32.39 8.24
CA GLY A 2 -11.69 -32.34 6.91
C GLY A 2 -10.62 -31.24 6.83
N GLN A 3 -9.57 -31.48 6.05
CA GLN A 3 -8.58 -30.45 5.73
C GLN A 3 -9.28 -29.37 4.88
N GLU A 4 -9.56 -28.20 5.46
CA GLU A 4 -10.04 -27.06 4.68
C GLU A 4 -8.85 -26.47 3.92
N LYS A 5 -8.74 -26.84 2.65
CA LYS A 5 -7.75 -26.33 1.71
C LYS A 5 -8.45 -25.44 0.71
N ARG A 6 -7.86 -24.29 0.39
CA ARG A 6 -8.27 -23.50 -0.76
C ARG A 6 -7.19 -23.48 -1.81
N TYR A 7 -7.65 -23.54 -3.05
CA TYR A 7 -6.82 -23.57 -4.23
C TYR A 7 -7.02 -22.27 -5.01
N PHE A 8 -5.91 -21.73 -5.48
CA PHE A 8 -5.87 -20.48 -6.23
C PHE A 8 -5.15 -20.75 -7.54
N GLU A 9 -5.88 -20.68 -8.63
CA GLU A 9 -5.31 -20.78 -9.96
C GLU A 9 -4.90 -19.38 -10.44
N ASN A 10 -3.91 -19.31 -11.33
CA ASN A 10 -3.53 -18.06 -12.03
C ASN A 10 -2.92 -16.95 -11.14
N ILE A 11 -2.11 -17.32 -10.13
CA ILE A 11 -1.33 -16.34 -9.37
C ILE A 11 -0.11 -15.94 -10.20
N THR A 12 -0.15 -14.77 -10.83
CA THR A 12 1.02 -14.23 -11.56
C THR A 12 1.76 -13.23 -10.70
N ILE A 13 3.06 -13.47 -10.51
CA ILE A 13 3.96 -12.61 -9.75
C ILE A 13 4.85 -11.85 -10.72
N ASP A 14 4.66 -10.54 -10.80
CA ASP A 14 5.49 -9.66 -11.62
C ASP A 14 6.90 -9.49 -11.06
N LYS A 15 7.87 -9.29 -11.95
CA LYS A 15 9.28 -9.03 -11.58
C LYS A 15 9.46 -7.83 -10.66
N ASN A 16 8.59 -6.83 -10.82
CA ASN A 16 8.65 -5.60 -10.05
C ASN A 16 7.66 -5.58 -8.86
N SER A 17 6.94 -6.68 -8.62
CA SER A 17 5.98 -6.77 -7.52
C SER A 17 6.69 -6.79 -6.17
N GLU A 18 6.03 -6.27 -5.14
CA GLU A 18 6.53 -6.35 -3.76
C GLU A 18 6.65 -7.80 -3.29
N LEU A 19 5.86 -8.72 -3.86
CA LEU A 19 5.98 -10.16 -3.65
C LEU A 19 7.35 -10.69 -4.10
N SER A 20 7.86 -10.23 -5.25
CA SER A 20 9.18 -10.65 -5.72
C SER A 20 10.31 -10.01 -4.92
N LYS A 21 10.17 -8.74 -4.54
CA LYS A 21 11.21 -7.99 -3.81
C LYS A 21 11.33 -8.38 -2.34
N ARG A 22 10.21 -8.58 -1.63
CA ARG A 22 10.17 -8.77 -0.17
C ARG A 22 10.10 -10.23 0.24
N LEU A 23 9.31 -11.04 -0.48
CA LEU A 23 9.15 -12.46 -0.17
C LEU A 23 10.13 -13.35 -0.95
N ASN A 24 11.02 -12.75 -1.75
CA ASN A 24 12.01 -13.43 -2.59
C ASN A 24 11.39 -14.52 -3.49
N ILE A 25 10.15 -14.31 -3.91
CA ILE A 25 9.45 -15.22 -4.82
C ILE A 25 9.89 -14.88 -6.25
N GLU A 26 10.26 -15.89 -7.01
CA GLU A 26 10.65 -15.65 -8.40
C GLU A 26 9.45 -15.18 -9.22
N PRO A 27 9.65 -14.32 -10.23
CA PRO A 27 8.56 -13.91 -11.11
C PRO A 27 8.03 -15.08 -11.96
N GLY A 28 6.74 -15.04 -12.30
CA GLY A 28 6.06 -16.02 -13.16
C GLY A 28 4.67 -16.41 -12.66
N ASP A 29 4.11 -17.43 -13.30
CA ASP A 29 2.76 -17.93 -12.99
C ASP A 29 2.82 -19.07 -11.97
N TYR A 30 1.85 -19.12 -11.06
CA TYR A 30 1.80 -20.05 -9.94
C TYR A 30 0.40 -20.62 -9.73
N PHE A 31 0.39 -21.87 -9.26
CA PHE A 31 -0.75 -22.46 -8.57
C PHE A 31 -0.55 -22.31 -7.05
N GLY A 32 -1.54 -21.77 -6.35
CA GLY A 32 -1.53 -21.62 -4.89
C GLY A 32 -2.41 -22.66 -4.19
N GLU A 33 -1.91 -23.22 -3.10
CA GLU A 33 -2.70 -24.02 -2.16
C GLU A 33 -2.48 -23.47 -0.76
N PHE A 34 -3.54 -23.00 -0.11
CA PHE A 34 -3.50 -22.53 1.27
C PHE A 34 -4.14 -23.54 2.21
N ASP A 35 -3.37 -23.96 3.20
CA ASP A 35 -3.81 -24.80 4.31
C ASP A 35 -4.17 -23.90 5.50
N PHE A 36 -5.47 -23.74 5.76
CA PHE A 36 -5.97 -22.89 6.84
C PHE A 36 -5.57 -23.37 8.24
N ASN A 37 -5.40 -24.69 8.42
CA ASN A 37 -5.05 -25.26 9.71
C ASN A 37 -3.60 -24.94 10.09
N ASN A 38 -2.72 -24.93 9.08
CA ASN A 38 -1.29 -24.74 9.27
C ASN A 38 -0.80 -23.33 8.88
N GLN A 39 -1.68 -22.49 8.35
CA GLN A 39 -1.36 -21.16 7.80
C GLN A 39 -0.20 -21.17 6.81
N LYS A 40 -0.15 -22.23 5.99
CA LYS A 40 0.90 -22.43 5.00
C LYS A 40 0.34 -22.22 3.61
N LEU A 41 1.03 -21.38 2.83
CA LEU A 41 0.80 -21.21 1.41
C LEU A 41 1.87 -21.96 0.63
N ARG A 42 1.42 -22.86 -0.25
CA ARG A 42 2.26 -23.54 -1.22
C ARG A 42 2.02 -22.95 -2.60
N LEU A 43 3.04 -22.32 -3.16
CA LEU A 43 3.06 -21.80 -4.53
C LEU A 43 3.85 -22.73 -5.44
N THR A 44 3.21 -23.28 -6.46
CA THR A 44 3.82 -24.17 -7.46
C THR A 44 3.96 -23.44 -8.78
N LYS A 45 5.20 -23.18 -9.20
CA LYS A 45 5.49 -22.42 -10.43
C LYS A 45 5.04 -23.20 -11.67
N GLN A 46 4.25 -22.55 -12.51
CA GLN A 46 3.78 -23.07 -13.79
C GLN A 46 4.85 -22.81 -14.86
N ARG A 47 5.72 -23.79 -15.14
CA ARG A 47 6.53 -23.85 -16.36
C ARG A 47 6.64 -25.29 -16.85
N ASN A 48 6.92 -25.43 -18.16
CA ASN A 48 7.10 -26.67 -18.91
C ASN A 48 7.57 -27.83 -18.01
N THR A 49 6.82 -28.93 -18.07
CA THR A 49 6.73 -30.10 -17.17
C THR A 49 8.00 -30.67 -16.53
N LYS A 50 9.21 -30.24 -16.90
CA LYS A 50 10.49 -30.77 -16.45
C LYS A 50 11.09 -30.10 -15.19
N ASN A 51 10.80 -28.83 -14.89
CA ASN A 51 11.39 -28.11 -13.74
C ASN A 51 10.35 -27.31 -12.93
N ARG A 52 9.39 -28.01 -12.31
CA ARG A 52 8.44 -27.38 -11.37
C ARG A 52 9.15 -27.06 -10.06
N LYS A 53 9.27 -25.78 -9.71
CA LYS A 53 9.78 -25.34 -8.42
C LYS A 53 8.60 -25.05 -7.48
N ILE A 54 8.62 -25.68 -6.31
CA ILE A 54 7.62 -25.51 -5.26
C ILE A 54 8.20 -24.56 -4.22
N TYR A 55 7.46 -23.51 -3.91
CA TYR A 55 7.74 -22.57 -2.84
C TYR A 55 6.72 -22.83 -1.74
N GLU A 56 7.18 -23.29 -0.59
CA GLU A 56 6.34 -23.41 0.60
C GLU A 56 6.75 -22.31 1.57
N MET A 57 5.77 -21.56 2.03
CA MET A 57 5.98 -20.50 3.02
C MET A 57 4.81 -20.46 4.00
N THR A 58 5.13 -20.24 5.27
CA THR A 58 4.15 -19.77 6.23
C THR A 58 3.88 -18.32 5.90
N VAL A 59 2.62 -17.97 5.64
CA VAL A 59 2.22 -16.60 5.33
C VAL A 59 1.25 -16.12 6.38
N THR A 60 1.37 -14.84 6.76
CA THR A 60 0.32 -14.21 7.56
C THR A 60 -0.93 -14.01 6.70
N PHE A 61 -2.05 -13.71 7.36
CA PHE A 61 -3.30 -13.43 6.66
C PHE A 61 -3.16 -12.20 5.75
N GLU A 62 -2.42 -11.17 6.18
CA GLU A 62 -2.13 -9.96 5.42
C GLU A 62 -1.28 -10.27 4.18
N GLN A 63 -0.28 -11.15 4.32
CA GLN A 63 0.55 -11.57 3.19
C GLN A 63 -0.26 -12.37 2.16
N LEU A 64 -1.14 -13.26 2.63
CA LEU A 64 -2.07 -13.98 1.76
C LEU A 64 -2.99 -13.01 1.01
N LEU A 65 -3.54 -12.01 1.70
CA LEU A 65 -4.36 -10.97 1.08
C LEU A 65 -3.61 -10.20 0.00
N LEU A 66 -2.38 -9.78 0.28
CA LEU A 66 -1.57 -9.04 -0.68
C LEU A 66 -1.25 -9.88 -1.93
N ILE A 67 -1.02 -11.18 -1.76
CA ILE A 67 -0.83 -12.13 -2.88
C ILE A 67 -2.10 -12.18 -3.74
N LEU A 68 -3.27 -12.34 -3.12
CA LEU A 68 -4.55 -12.46 -3.82
C LEU A 68 -4.96 -11.15 -4.50
N MET A 69 -4.78 -10.00 -3.84
CA MET A 69 -5.06 -8.68 -4.43
C MET A 69 -4.19 -8.41 -5.65
N ASN A 70 -2.89 -8.72 -5.58
CA ASN A 70 -2.00 -8.54 -6.73
C ASN A 70 -2.39 -9.46 -7.89
N ALA A 71 -2.74 -10.72 -7.62
CA ALA A 71 -3.19 -11.65 -8.64
C ALA A 71 -4.50 -11.19 -9.30
N ALA A 72 -5.50 -10.75 -8.51
CA ALA A 72 -6.76 -10.24 -9.01
C ALA A 72 -6.62 -8.93 -9.80
N ARG A 73 -5.67 -8.06 -9.44
CA ARG A 73 -5.41 -6.82 -10.20
C ARG A 73 -4.81 -7.10 -11.58
N VAL A 74 -3.94 -8.10 -11.68
CA VAL A 74 -3.24 -8.43 -12.93
C VAL A 74 -4.10 -9.31 -13.84
N GLN A 75 -4.95 -10.17 -13.28
CA GLN A 75 -5.76 -11.17 -14.03
C GLN A 75 -7.19 -11.30 -13.50
N GLY A 76 -7.85 -10.17 -13.25
CA GLY A 76 -9.18 -10.13 -12.63
C GLY A 76 -10.26 -10.90 -13.39
N ASP A 77 -10.08 -11.07 -14.71
CA ASP A 77 -10.92 -11.87 -15.60
C ASP A 77 -10.86 -13.38 -15.33
N LYS A 78 -9.82 -13.85 -14.62
CA LYS A 78 -9.61 -15.26 -14.27
C LYS A 78 -10.07 -15.62 -12.85
N PHE A 79 -10.56 -14.65 -12.09
CA PHE A 79 -11.18 -14.89 -10.80
C PHE A 79 -12.69 -14.92 -10.97
N THR A 80 -13.36 -15.91 -10.37
CA THR A 80 -14.82 -15.93 -10.36
C THR A 80 -15.36 -14.76 -9.53
N PRO A 81 -16.58 -14.28 -9.79
CA PRO A 81 -17.22 -13.24 -8.98
C PRO A 81 -17.21 -13.58 -7.49
N GLU A 82 -17.42 -14.84 -7.12
CA GLU A 82 -17.39 -15.32 -5.73
C GLU A 82 -16.00 -15.25 -5.10
N ASN A 83 -14.93 -15.47 -5.89
CA ASN A 83 -13.55 -15.31 -5.41
C ASN A 83 -13.23 -13.83 -5.17
N LEU A 84 -13.69 -12.95 -6.07
CA LEU A 84 -13.51 -11.50 -5.94
C LEU A 84 -14.31 -10.95 -4.76
N GLU A 85 -15.54 -11.44 -4.57
CA GLU A 85 -16.40 -11.08 -3.44
C GLU A 85 -15.83 -11.59 -2.11
N ALA A 86 -15.31 -12.83 -2.06
CA ALA A 86 -14.62 -13.33 -0.88
C ALA A 86 -13.35 -12.52 -0.54
N ILE A 87 -12.58 -12.12 -1.55
CA ILE A 87 -11.43 -11.21 -1.35
C ILE A 87 -11.93 -9.86 -0.82
N ALA A 88 -13.00 -9.30 -1.38
CA ALA A 88 -13.60 -8.02 -0.95
C ALA A 88 -14.22 -8.07 0.46
N GLU A 89 -14.87 -9.17 0.85
CA GLU A 89 -15.41 -9.40 2.19
C GLU A 89 -14.30 -9.55 3.23
N ILE A 90 -13.20 -10.20 2.85
CA ILE A 90 -12.02 -10.30 3.70
C ILE A 90 -11.37 -8.92 3.90
N ILE A 91 -11.29 -8.11 2.84
CA ILE A 91 -10.82 -6.71 2.90
C ILE A 91 -11.72 -5.86 3.81
N ARG A 92 -13.05 -6.02 3.74
CA ARG A 92 -14.02 -5.26 4.54
C ARG A 92 -14.10 -5.67 6.00
N LYS A 93 -13.65 -6.87 6.37
CA LYS A 93 -13.68 -7.29 7.78
C LYS A 93 -12.51 -6.64 8.52
N PRO A 94 -12.79 -5.83 9.56
CA PRO A 94 -11.72 -5.33 10.42
C PRO A 94 -10.99 -6.54 10.99
N PRO A 95 -9.66 -6.63 10.84
CA PRO A 95 -8.93 -7.79 11.26
C PRO A 95 -9.12 -7.97 12.77
N SER A 96 -9.75 -9.06 13.20
CA SER A 96 -9.60 -9.58 14.55
C SER A 96 -8.22 -10.27 14.65
N ILE A 97 -7.16 -9.53 14.31
CA ILE A 97 -5.80 -10.05 14.28
C ILE A 97 -5.14 -9.61 15.57
N LYS A 98 -4.83 -10.60 16.40
CA LYS A 98 -3.83 -10.45 17.47
C LYS A 98 -2.60 -9.82 16.82
N LYS A 99 -2.23 -8.60 17.23
CA LYS A 99 -1.03 -7.85 16.86
C LYS A 99 0.14 -8.79 16.53
N SER A 100 0.29 -9.19 15.26
CA SER A 100 1.54 -9.73 14.76
C SER A 100 2.40 -8.51 14.49
N SER A 101 3.50 -8.39 15.22
CA SER A 101 4.37 -7.23 15.31
C SER A 101 5.20 -6.94 14.05
N ASP A 102 4.87 -7.50 12.90
CA ASP A 102 5.62 -7.33 11.65
C ASP A 102 4.61 -7.39 10.49
N SER A 103 4.42 -6.40 9.61
CA SER A 103 5.36 -5.37 9.17
C SER A 103 4.59 -4.11 8.72
N ASP A 104 4.59 -3.07 9.55
CA ASP A 104 4.24 -1.73 9.07
C ASP A 104 5.29 -1.26 8.06
N VAL A 105 4.85 -0.51 7.06
CA VAL A 105 5.73 0.12 6.07
C VAL A 105 5.65 1.61 6.28
N VAL A 106 6.81 2.26 6.23
CA VAL A 106 6.91 3.71 6.32
C VAL A 106 6.48 4.32 4.99
N HIS A 107 5.50 5.22 5.03
CA HIS A 107 4.94 5.92 3.88
C HIS A 107 5.22 7.42 3.97
N HIS A 108 5.46 8.05 2.83
CA HIS A 108 5.49 9.50 2.74
C HIS A 108 4.06 10.05 2.72
N ILE A 109 3.74 10.95 3.65
CA ILE A 109 2.44 11.63 3.72
C ILE A 109 2.31 12.58 2.52
N ILE A 110 3.29 13.46 2.32
CA ILE A 110 3.48 14.22 1.09
C ILE A 110 4.38 13.39 0.15
N PRO A 111 3.87 12.95 -1.01
CA PRO A 111 4.64 12.10 -1.92
C PRO A 111 5.94 12.76 -2.40
N LEU A 112 6.98 11.95 -2.56
CA LEU A 112 8.31 12.42 -3.02
C LEU A 112 8.26 13.26 -4.30
N GLU A 113 7.38 12.91 -5.24
CA GLU A 113 7.22 13.65 -6.49
C GLU A 113 6.67 15.07 -6.27
N VAL A 114 5.76 15.22 -5.31
CA VAL A 114 5.20 16.52 -4.92
C VAL A 114 6.26 17.34 -4.18
N CYS A 115 6.97 16.73 -3.22
CA CYS A 115 8.08 17.38 -2.51
C CYS A 115 9.18 17.93 -3.44
N ARG A 116 9.39 17.31 -4.61
CA ARG A 116 10.41 17.74 -5.57
C ARG A 116 10.00 18.95 -6.41
N LYS A 117 8.71 19.22 -6.54
CA LYS A 117 8.17 20.23 -7.47
C LYS A 117 7.49 21.40 -6.77
N SER A 118 6.82 21.15 -5.64
CA SER A 118 6.05 22.17 -4.91
C SER A 118 6.93 23.33 -4.46
N ILE A 119 6.51 24.56 -4.79
CA ILE A 119 7.23 25.77 -4.39
C ILE A 119 7.23 25.93 -2.86
N LEU A 120 6.11 25.65 -2.19
CA LEU A 120 6.00 25.68 -0.72
C LEU A 120 7.06 24.80 -0.07
N ILE A 121 7.14 23.54 -0.51
CA ILE A 121 8.10 22.56 0.03
C ILE A 121 9.54 22.97 -0.30
N LEU A 122 9.78 23.45 -1.52
CA LEU A 122 11.11 23.93 -1.93
C LEU A 122 11.59 25.11 -1.08
N ARG A 123 10.68 26.01 -0.68
CA ARG A 123 10.98 27.15 0.21
C ARG A 123 11.25 26.72 1.65
N ALA A 124 10.67 25.61 2.08
CA ALA A 124 10.88 25.04 3.42
C ALA A 124 12.16 24.21 3.56
N ARG A 125 12.90 23.91 2.48
CA ARG A 125 14.08 23.03 2.48
C ARG A 125 15.17 23.29 3.54
N PRO A 126 15.40 24.53 4.02
CA PRO A 126 16.35 24.74 5.12
C PRO A 126 15.97 24.02 6.43
N VAL A 127 14.70 23.65 6.60
CA VAL A 127 14.14 23.10 7.85
C VAL A 127 13.26 21.85 7.64
N PHE A 128 12.68 21.69 6.46
CA PHE A 128 11.90 20.53 6.05
C PHE A 128 12.64 19.75 4.95
N TYR A 129 12.67 18.43 5.04
CA TYR A 129 13.15 17.58 3.94
C TYR A 129 12.19 16.40 3.76
N GLU A 130 12.15 15.84 2.56
CA GLU A 130 11.13 14.87 2.15
C GLU A 130 11.11 13.58 3.01
N ASN A 131 12.24 13.24 3.63
CA ASN A 131 12.38 12.07 4.52
C ASN A 131 12.33 12.46 6.01
N SER A 132 11.90 13.68 6.34
CA SER A 132 11.73 14.11 7.73
C SER A 132 10.72 13.20 8.43
N PRO A 133 10.94 12.84 9.71
CA PRO A 133 9.99 12.02 10.47
C PRO A 133 8.55 12.55 10.44
N MET A 134 8.35 13.87 10.33
CA MET A 134 7.02 14.47 10.23
C MET A 134 6.29 14.11 8.93
N ASN A 135 7.01 13.81 7.85
CA ASN A 135 6.43 13.44 6.56
C ASN A 135 6.25 11.91 6.43
N LEU A 136 6.47 11.15 7.51
CA LEU A 136 6.50 9.70 7.49
C LEU A 136 5.39 9.12 8.38
N LEU A 137 4.59 8.20 7.83
CA LEU A 137 3.53 7.50 8.53
C LEU A 137 3.68 5.98 8.37
N SER A 138 3.69 5.25 9.49
CA SER A 138 3.69 3.79 9.48
C SER A 138 2.29 3.27 9.17
N LEU A 139 2.13 2.59 8.04
CA LEU A 139 0.86 2.01 7.63
C LEU A 139 0.99 0.50 7.39
N PRO A 140 -0.10 -0.26 7.58
CA PRO A 140 -0.11 -1.69 7.32
C PRO A 140 0.27 -2.01 5.87
N LEU A 141 0.90 -3.15 5.63
CA LEU A 141 1.38 -3.55 4.31
C LEU A 141 0.29 -3.55 3.21
N TYR A 142 -0.98 -3.81 3.56
CA TYR A 142 -2.08 -3.83 2.60
C TYR A 142 -2.53 -2.43 2.15
N PHE A 143 -2.21 -1.36 2.91
CA PHE A 143 -2.40 0.03 2.46
C PHE A 143 -1.52 0.36 1.25
N HIS A 144 -0.44 -0.39 1.07
CA HIS A 144 0.49 -0.24 -0.02
C HIS A 144 0.08 -1.09 -1.23
N ASN A 145 -0.25 -0.43 -2.34
CA ASN A 145 -0.08 -1.01 -3.68
C ASN A 145 0.23 0.10 -4.72
N GLY A 146 1.52 0.29 -5.02
CA GLY A 146 1.98 0.94 -6.25
C GLY A 146 2.00 2.47 -6.21
N SER A 147 1.95 3.09 -7.40
CA SER A 147 1.88 4.54 -7.55
C SER A 147 0.47 5.03 -7.18
N HIS A 148 0.40 6.19 -6.51
CA HIS A 148 -0.86 6.77 -6.05
C HIS A 148 -1.17 8.10 -6.76
N PRO A 149 -1.49 8.08 -8.07
CA PRO A 149 -1.62 9.31 -8.86
C PRO A 149 -2.78 10.20 -8.41
N LYS A 150 -3.90 9.61 -7.93
CA LYS A 150 -5.03 10.40 -7.42
C LYS A 150 -4.68 11.11 -6.13
N TYR A 151 -4.06 10.38 -5.19
CA TYR A 151 -3.59 10.95 -3.94
C TYR A 151 -2.51 12.02 -4.19
N SER A 152 -1.50 11.72 -5.01
CA SER A 152 -0.47 12.69 -5.37
C SER A 152 -1.07 13.96 -5.98
N LYS A 153 -2.11 13.83 -6.80
CA LYS A 153 -2.77 14.99 -7.39
C LYS A 153 -3.52 15.82 -6.34
N LEU A 154 -4.26 15.17 -5.45
CA LEU A 154 -4.93 15.83 -4.32
C LEU A 154 -3.93 16.57 -3.42
N VAL A 155 -2.80 15.94 -3.08
CA VAL A 155 -1.76 16.58 -2.26
C VAL A 155 -1.12 17.75 -3.01
N GLU A 156 -0.87 17.63 -4.31
CA GLU A 156 -0.36 18.72 -5.14
C GLU A 156 -1.32 19.92 -5.13
N ASP A 157 -2.61 19.69 -5.39
CA ASP A 157 -3.63 20.74 -5.43
C ASP A 157 -3.76 21.45 -4.06
N LEU A 158 -3.79 20.68 -2.96
CA LEU A 158 -3.85 21.22 -1.60
C LEU A 158 -2.64 22.12 -1.28
N ILE A 159 -1.44 21.66 -1.61
CA ILE A 159 -0.21 22.40 -1.33
C ILE A 159 -0.13 23.68 -2.19
N ASP A 160 -0.58 23.63 -3.44
CA ASP A 160 -0.61 24.79 -4.32
C ASP A 160 -1.62 25.85 -3.83
N ASP A 161 -2.78 25.43 -3.32
CA ASP A 161 -3.78 26.32 -2.71
C ASP A 161 -3.22 27.02 -1.47
N GLU A 162 -2.58 26.27 -0.56
CA GLU A 162 -1.96 26.82 0.64
C GLU A 162 -0.79 27.78 0.34
N TRP A 163 -0.01 27.47 -0.71
CA TRP A 163 1.03 28.39 -1.19
C TRP A 163 0.45 29.70 -1.69
N PHE A 164 -0.67 29.65 -2.43
CA PHE A 164 -1.36 30.83 -2.91
C PHE A 164 -1.90 31.69 -1.76
N GLU A 165 -2.46 31.05 -0.73
CA GLU A 165 -2.92 31.73 0.48
C GLU A 165 -1.79 32.43 1.25
N LEU A 166 -0.62 31.79 1.36
CA LEU A 166 0.57 32.42 1.96
C LEU A 166 1.02 33.66 1.19
N ILE A 167 1.02 33.61 -0.14
CA ILE A 167 1.34 34.77 -1.00
C ILE A 167 0.32 35.90 -0.78
N ASN A 168 -0.97 35.59 -0.75
CA ASN A 168 -2.03 36.59 -0.54
C ASN A 168 -1.88 37.32 0.80
N ARG A 169 -1.31 36.65 1.80
CA ARG A 169 -1.02 37.20 3.14
C ARG A 169 0.37 37.84 3.25
N GLY A 170 1.17 37.84 2.18
CA GLY A 170 2.54 38.36 2.16
C GLY A 170 3.51 37.58 3.07
N GLN A 171 3.25 36.28 3.26
CA GLN A 171 4.03 35.40 4.15
C GLN A 171 4.96 34.44 3.38
N GLU A 172 5.12 34.61 2.07
CA GLU A 172 5.87 33.69 1.19
C GLU A 172 7.38 33.60 1.46
N ASN A 173 7.89 34.47 2.32
CA ASN A 173 9.29 34.48 2.79
C ASN A 173 9.40 34.26 4.31
N ASN A 174 8.29 34.07 5.03
CA ASN A 174 8.29 33.79 6.46
C ASN A 174 8.38 32.27 6.68
N ILE A 175 9.57 31.80 7.04
CA ILE A 175 9.83 30.36 7.21
C ILE A 175 8.94 29.70 8.27
N ASN A 176 8.57 30.44 9.33
CA ASN A 176 7.72 29.89 10.38
C ASN A 176 6.29 29.69 9.87
N ALA A 177 5.75 30.67 9.12
CA ALA A 177 4.43 30.55 8.51
C ALA A 177 4.38 29.42 7.45
N ILE A 178 5.45 29.27 6.66
CA ILE A 178 5.59 28.18 5.70
C ILE A 178 5.58 26.82 6.42
N MET A 179 6.32 26.69 7.52
CA MET A 179 6.36 25.45 8.30
C MET A 179 5.04 25.12 8.97
N GLU A 180 4.37 26.12 9.55
CA GLU A 180 3.04 25.96 10.16
C GLU A 180 2.04 25.39 9.15
N VAL A 181 2.00 25.95 7.93
CA VAL A 181 1.15 25.43 6.85
C VAL A 181 1.52 24.01 6.44
N ILE A 182 2.82 23.67 6.34
CA ILE A 182 3.25 22.31 6.01
C ILE A 182 2.82 21.32 7.10
N GLU A 183 2.94 21.70 8.37
CA GLU A 183 2.50 20.89 9.52
C GLU A 183 0.99 20.67 9.49
N GLU A 184 0.20 21.71 9.21
CA GLU A 184 -1.26 21.62 9.06
C GLU A 184 -1.65 20.69 7.91
N VAL A 185 -1.01 20.81 6.75
CA VAL A 185 -1.24 19.92 5.60
C VAL A 185 -0.92 18.47 5.94
N ILE A 186 0.23 18.22 6.58
CA ILE A 186 0.64 16.87 7.00
C ILE A 186 -0.35 16.29 8.00
N GLN A 187 -0.79 17.08 8.98
CA GLN A 187 -1.75 16.65 9.99
C GLN A 187 -3.09 16.30 9.34
N TYR A 188 -3.62 17.17 8.48
CA TYR A 188 -4.86 16.92 7.75
C TYR A 188 -4.81 15.63 6.90
N LEU A 189 -3.72 15.43 6.17
CA LEU A 189 -3.53 14.21 5.37
C LEU A 189 -3.40 12.97 6.27
N THR A 190 -2.70 13.07 7.39
CA THR A 190 -2.57 11.99 8.38
C THR A 190 -3.92 11.59 8.94
N ASP A 191 -4.75 12.57 9.33
CA ASP A 191 -6.08 12.34 9.86
C ASP A 191 -6.97 11.62 8.83
N LYS A 192 -6.91 12.06 7.55
CA LYS A 192 -7.61 11.38 6.45
C LYS A 192 -7.17 9.92 6.28
N ILE A 193 -5.86 9.66 6.29
CA ILE A 193 -5.33 8.30 6.13
C ILE A 193 -5.74 7.39 7.30
N GLU A 194 -5.68 7.89 8.54
CA GLU A 194 -6.10 7.13 9.71
C GLU A 194 -7.63 6.92 9.74
N GLU A 195 -8.44 7.86 9.26
CA GLU A 195 -9.88 7.68 9.08
C GLU A 195 -10.18 6.56 8.07
N MET A 196 -9.49 6.56 6.92
CA MET A 196 -9.61 5.48 5.93
C MET A 196 -9.27 4.12 6.52
N LYS A 197 -8.19 4.06 7.30
CA LYS A 197 -7.76 2.84 8.00
C LYS A 197 -8.80 2.36 9.00
N ALA A 198 -9.41 3.27 9.75
CA ALA A 198 -10.51 2.95 10.65
C ALA A 198 -11.76 2.45 9.90
N SER A 199 -12.03 2.99 8.70
CA SER A 199 -13.17 2.61 7.86
C SER A 199 -12.97 1.29 7.07
N GLY A 200 -11.77 0.71 7.09
CA GLY A 200 -11.45 -0.51 6.36
C GLY A 200 -11.15 -0.29 4.88
N VAL A 201 -10.92 0.95 4.44
CA VAL A 201 -10.40 1.23 3.10
C VAL A 201 -8.94 0.84 3.04
N CYS A 202 -8.57 -0.01 2.08
CA CYS A 202 -7.22 -0.57 1.99
C CYS A 202 -6.32 0.11 0.96
N THR A 203 -6.75 1.20 0.31
CA THR A 203 -5.88 1.92 -0.65
C THR A 203 -6.02 3.44 -0.51
N ILE A 204 -4.88 4.15 -0.50
CA ILE A 204 -4.86 5.62 -0.39
C ILE A 204 -5.38 6.34 -1.65
N ASN A 205 -5.53 5.62 -2.78
CA ASN A 205 -6.12 6.18 -4.01
C ASN A 205 -7.65 6.29 -3.96
N ASP A 206 -8.27 5.74 -2.93
CA ASP A 206 -9.73 5.82 -2.72
C ASP A 206 -10.13 7.06 -1.91
N ILE A 207 -9.21 8.02 -1.72
CA ILE A 207 -9.48 9.39 -1.25
C ILE A 207 -10.26 10.17 -2.30
#